data_AF-A0A5N8V7Q8-F1
#
_entry.id   AF-A0A5N8V7Q8-F1
#
_cell.length_a   1.000
_cell.length_b   1.000
_cell.length_c   1.000
_cell.angle_alpha   90.00
_cell.angle_beta   90.00
_cell.angle_gamma   90.00
#
_symmetry.space_group_name_H-M   'P 1'
#
loop_
_entity.id
_entity.type
_entity.pdbx_description
1 polymer ?
#
loop_
_entity_poly.entity_id
_entity_poly.type
_entity_poly.pdbx_seq_one_letter_code
_entity_poly.pdbx_strand_id
1 'polypeptide(L)'
;MLQVLYSGATRELELSGTRQGLLTLGQLLRGKGGSCGLSENPRPFPYERSLSKIAFWEDPERDTASIVTEGQVLRIRGGRKALDLLADNIEDFASEADASDHCHVESPACDYIVPESDPLVIAFMS
;
A
#
# COMPACT_ATOMS: atom_id res chain seq x y z
N MET A 1 -7.45 -10.85 4.79
CA MET A 1 -7.00 -10.03 5.93
C MET A 1 -5.83 -9.18 5.47
N LEU A 2 -5.76 -7.92 5.92
CA LEU A 2 -4.71 -6.96 5.54
C LEU A 2 -4.20 -6.26 6.80
N GLN A 3 -2.92 -5.92 6.80
CA GLN A 3 -2.22 -5.16 7.81
C GLN A 3 -1.33 -4.12 7.14
N VAL A 4 -1.14 -2.98 7.81
CA VAL A 4 -0.09 -2.05 7.43
C VAL A 4 0.71 -1.66 8.67
N LEU A 5 2.02 -1.85 8.61
CA LEU A 5 2.96 -1.41 9.65
C LEU A 5 3.71 -0.18 9.17
N TYR A 6 4.07 0.71 10.10
CA TYR A 6 4.76 1.96 9.81
C TYR A 6 5.97 2.17 10.73
N SER A 7 7.10 2.54 10.14
CA SER A 7 8.32 2.95 10.83
C SER A 7 8.46 4.48 10.76
N GLY A 8 8.34 5.18 11.88
CA GLY A 8 8.59 6.62 11.95
C GLY A 8 10.04 7.00 11.70
N ALA A 9 10.98 6.12 12.03
CA ALA A 9 12.41 6.32 11.80
C ALA A 9 12.78 6.38 10.30
N THR A 10 12.19 5.52 9.46
CA THR A 10 12.51 5.41 8.02
C THR A 10 11.40 5.90 7.11
N ARG A 11 10.21 6.17 7.66
CA ARG A 11 8.94 6.38 6.94
C ARG A 11 8.47 5.17 6.13
N GLU A 12 9.10 4.02 6.29
CA GLU A 12 8.73 2.80 5.57
C GLU A 12 7.38 2.25 6.04
N LEU A 13 6.62 1.77 5.07
CA LEU A 13 5.36 1.06 5.23
C LEU A 13 5.52 -0.39 4.78
N GLU A 14 4.95 -1.31 5.54
CA GLU A 14 4.76 -2.69 5.09
C GLU A 14 3.27 -2.98 4.97
N LEU A 15 2.79 -3.19 3.75
CA LEU A 15 1.48 -3.73 3.45
C LEU A 15 1.59 -5.25 3.37
N SER A 16 1.03 -5.94 4.36
CA SER A 16 1.02 -7.39 4.41
C SER A 16 -0.38 -7.98 4.48
N GLY A 17 -0.57 -9.17 3.91
CA GLY A 17 -1.87 -9.83 3.93
C GLY A 17 -1.87 -11.23 3.35
N THR A 18 -3.06 -11.82 3.36
CA THR A 18 -3.34 -13.05 2.58
C THR A 18 -3.41 -12.72 1.09
N ARG A 19 -3.08 -13.67 0.19
CA ARG A 19 -3.26 -13.51 -1.27
C ARG A 19 -4.61 -12.89 -1.65
N GLN A 20 -5.71 -13.47 -1.14
CA GLN A 20 -7.05 -12.95 -1.39
C GLN A 20 -7.25 -11.52 -0.88
N GLY A 21 -6.64 -11.17 0.25
CA GLY A 21 -6.72 -9.82 0.82
C GLY A 21 -6.05 -8.78 -0.07
N LEU A 22 -4.86 -9.10 -0.57
CA LEU A 22 -4.10 -8.23 -1.49
C LEU A 22 -4.83 -8.08 -2.84
N LEU A 23 -5.32 -9.18 -3.42
CA LEU A 23 -6.14 -9.13 -4.64
C LEU A 23 -7.37 -8.23 -4.48
N THR A 24 -8.07 -8.36 -3.35
CA THR A 24 -9.23 -7.50 -3.06
C THR A 24 -8.84 -6.03 -2.91
N LEU A 25 -7.67 -5.73 -2.34
CA LEU A 25 -7.18 -4.36 -2.27
C LEU A 25 -6.87 -3.77 -3.65
N GLY A 26 -6.17 -4.53 -4.52
CA GLY A 26 -5.92 -4.10 -5.90
C GLY A 26 -7.23 -3.78 -6.64
N GLN A 27 -8.21 -4.67 -6.55
CA GLN A 27 -9.53 -4.46 -7.13
C GLN A 27 -10.23 -3.21 -6.57
N LEU A 28 -10.09 -2.94 -5.27
CA LEU A 28 -10.66 -1.73 -4.65
C LEU A 28 -10.02 -0.46 -5.22
N LEU A 29 -8.70 -0.44 -5.41
CA LEU A 29 -7.96 0.72 -5.95
C LEU A 29 -8.40 1.10 -7.37
N ARG A 30 -9.00 0.18 -8.12
CA ARG A 30 -9.60 0.45 -9.45
C ARG A 30 -10.88 1.30 -9.38
N GLY A 31 -11.45 1.49 -8.20
CA GLY A 31 -12.55 2.43 -7.96
C GLY A 31 -12.12 3.90 -7.92
N LYS A 32 -13.09 4.82 -7.96
CA LYS A 32 -12.86 6.29 -7.84
C LYS A 32 -12.48 6.72 -6.43
N GLY A 33 -12.70 5.86 -5.44
CA GLY A 33 -12.35 6.12 -4.06
C GLY A 33 -13.03 5.13 -3.11
N GLY A 34 -12.47 5.03 -1.92
CA GLY A 34 -12.95 4.07 -0.93
C GLY A 34 -11.99 3.93 0.23
N SER A 35 -12.24 2.90 1.02
CA SER A 35 -11.37 2.56 2.12
C SER A 35 -11.55 1.13 2.58
N CYS A 36 -10.50 0.56 3.19
CA CYS A 36 -10.56 -0.72 3.87
C CYS A 36 -9.98 -0.60 5.29
N GLY A 37 -10.61 -1.30 6.23
CA GLY A 37 -10.07 -1.46 7.58
C GLY A 37 -8.88 -2.44 7.57
N LEU A 38 -7.96 -2.23 8.50
CA LEU A 38 -6.77 -3.04 8.68
C LEU A 38 -6.82 -3.82 9.99
N SER A 39 -6.09 -4.93 10.01
CA SER A 39 -5.90 -5.76 11.19
C SER A 39 -4.74 -5.21 12.01
N GLU A 40 -4.99 -5.00 13.30
CA GLU A 40 -3.99 -4.50 14.23
C GLU A 40 -2.92 -5.55 14.54
N ASN A 41 -1.64 -5.15 14.47
CA ASN A 41 -0.55 -5.90 15.08
C ASN A 41 -0.30 -5.39 16.51
N PRO A 42 -0.52 -6.20 17.56
CA PRO A 42 -0.19 -5.79 18.93
C PRO A 42 1.32 -5.73 19.19
N ARG A 43 2.15 -6.27 18.29
CA ARG A 43 3.61 -6.31 18.39
C ARG A 43 4.24 -5.94 17.04
N PRO A 44 4.17 -4.66 16.64
CA PRO A 44 4.57 -4.22 15.30
C PRO A 44 6.09 -4.25 15.06
N PHE A 45 6.91 -4.59 16.06
CA PHE A 45 8.36 -4.61 15.96
C PHE A 45 8.83 -5.45 14.75
N PRO A 46 9.74 -4.94 13.89
CA PRO A 46 10.60 -3.76 14.08
C PRO A 46 9.95 -2.41 13.79
N TYR A 47 8.73 -2.38 13.26
CA TYR A 47 7.97 -1.14 13.04
C TYR A 47 7.44 -0.56 14.35
N GLU A 48 7.10 0.72 14.32
CA GLU A 48 6.66 1.47 15.51
C GLU A 48 5.17 1.26 15.80
N ARG A 49 4.35 1.12 14.75
CA ARG A 49 2.89 1.01 14.91
C ARG A 49 2.22 0.28 13.76
N SER A 50 1.07 -0.33 14.07
CA SER A 50 0.09 -0.77 13.09
C SER A 50 -0.83 0.40 12.72
N LEU A 51 -1.16 0.56 11.44
CA LEU A 51 -2.20 1.48 10.99
C LEU A 51 -3.57 0.79 11.06
N SER A 52 -4.64 1.59 11.08
CA SER A 52 -6.02 1.10 11.22
C SER A 52 -6.80 1.06 9.91
N LYS A 53 -6.36 1.80 8.89
CA LYS A 53 -7.13 2.02 7.67
C LYS A 53 -6.26 2.38 6.47
N ILE A 54 -6.66 1.92 5.29
CA ILE A 54 -6.25 2.51 4.00
C ILE A 54 -7.43 3.34 3.48
N ALA A 55 -7.17 4.58 3.07
CA ALA A 55 -8.14 5.44 2.41
C ALA A 55 -7.56 5.89 1.06
N PHE A 56 -8.35 5.77 0.01
CA PHE A 56 -7.90 6.12 -1.33
C PHE A 56 -8.95 6.89 -2.12
N TRP A 57 -8.50 7.72 -3.05
CA TRP A 57 -9.36 8.38 -4.01
C TRP A 57 -8.60 8.77 -5.26
N GLU A 58 -9.31 8.75 -6.39
CA GLU A 58 -8.84 9.25 -7.66
C GLU A 58 -8.74 10.78 -7.60
N ASP A 59 -7.65 11.29 -8.16
CA ASP A 59 -7.44 12.71 -8.41
C ASP A 59 -7.09 12.89 -9.89
N PRO A 60 -8.07 13.27 -10.74
CA PRO A 60 -7.87 13.39 -12.18
C PRO A 60 -6.82 14.43 -12.60
N GLU A 61 -6.42 15.34 -11.70
CA GLU A 61 -5.40 16.37 -11.98
C GLU A 61 -3.96 15.86 -11.79
N ARG A 62 -3.78 14.62 -11.31
CA ARG A 62 -2.47 14.02 -11.07
C ARG A 62 -2.14 12.96 -12.12
N ASP A 63 -0.87 12.90 -12.51
CA ASP A 63 -0.35 11.81 -13.35
C ASP A 63 0.26 10.65 -12.55
N THR A 64 0.51 10.88 -11.26
CA THR A 64 1.21 9.99 -10.33
C THR A 64 0.35 9.67 -9.11
N ALA A 65 0.75 8.65 -8.35
CA ALA A 65 0.18 8.30 -7.06
C ALA A 65 1.09 8.79 -5.92
N SER A 66 0.46 9.25 -4.84
CA SER A 66 1.07 9.58 -3.57
C SER A 66 0.62 8.58 -2.52
N ILE A 67 1.58 8.03 -1.78
CA ILE A 67 1.38 7.10 -0.68
C ILE A 67 1.90 7.80 0.59
N VAL A 68 1.01 8.18 1.51
CA VAL A 68 1.41 8.97 2.69
C VAL A 68 0.69 8.49 3.94
N THR A 69 1.43 8.39 5.03
CA THR A 69 0.91 8.09 6.36
C THR A 69 0.42 9.36 7.04
N GLU A 70 -0.87 9.42 7.34
CA GLU A 70 -1.48 10.50 8.13
C GLU A 70 -2.08 9.92 9.42
N GLY A 71 -1.35 10.08 10.52
CA GLY A 71 -1.73 9.51 11.80
C GLY A 71 -1.83 7.97 11.73
N GLN A 72 -3.05 7.46 11.77
CA GLN A 72 -3.38 6.02 11.78
C GLN A 72 -3.90 5.51 10.43
N VAL A 73 -3.78 6.33 9.37
CA VAL A 73 -4.33 6.05 8.03
C VAL A 73 -3.23 6.09 6.99
N LEU A 74 -3.17 5.06 6.15
CA LEU A 74 -2.44 5.11 4.89
C LEU A 74 -3.33 5.77 3.83
N ARG A 75 -2.89 6.90 3.30
CA ARG A 75 -3.60 7.62 2.24
C ARG A 75 -2.95 7.40 0.89
N ILE A 76 -3.78 7.02 -0.08
CA ILE A 76 -3.37 6.81 -1.46
C ILE A 76 -4.18 7.74 -2.35
N ARG A 77 -3.53 8.64 -3.07
CA ARG A 77 -4.19 9.58 -3.99
C ARG A 77 -3.42 9.65 -5.29
N GLY A 78 -4.10 9.63 -6.42
CA GLY A 78 -3.41 9.77 -7.70
C GLY A 78 -4.34 9.74 -8.89
N GLY A 79 -3.75 9.96 -10.06
CA GLY A 79 -4.44 9.77 -11.33
C GLY A 79 -4.84 8.32 -11.54
N ARG A 80 -5.90 8.11 -12.34
CA ARG A 80 -6.42 6.78 -12.63
C ARG A 80 -5.32 5.81 -13.09
N LYS A 81 -4.49 6.23 -14.04
CA LYS A 81 -3.40 5.40 -14.58
C LYS A 81 -2.39 4.99 -13.51
N ALA A 82 -1.98 5.90 -12.62
CA ALA A 82 -1.03 5.59 -11.56
C ALA A 82 -1.64 4.67 -10.49
N LEU A 83 -2.92 4.86 -10.17
CA LEU A 83 -3.65 3.98 -9.25
C LEU A 83 -3.87 2.59 -9.86
N ASP A 84 -4.04 2.49 -11.18
CA ASP A 84 -4.11 1.21 -11.89
C ASP A 84 -2.78 0.47 -11.84
N LEU A 85 -1.66 1.16 -12.06
CA LEU A 85 -0.32 0.56 -11.93
C LEU A 85 -0.02 0.09 -10.50
N LEU A 86 -0.45 0.85 -9.50
CA LEU A 86 -0.35 0.41 -8.10
C LEU A 86 -1.20 -0.84 -7.84
N ALA A 87 -2.42 -0.89 -8.40
CA ALA A 87 -3.28 -2.05 -8.28
C ALA A 87 -2.67 -3.28 -8.96
N ASP A 88 -2.13 -3.12 -10.18
CA ASP A 88 -1.45 -4.17 -10.94
C ASP A 88 -0.28 -4.74 -10.12
N ASN A 89 0.59 -3.90 -9.57
CA ASN A 89 1.71 -4.38 -8.73
C ASN A 89 1.27 -5.19 -7.50
N ILE A 90 0.17 -4.80 -6.85
CA ILE A 90 -0.38 -5.54 -5.71
C ILE A 90 -1.00 -6.87 -6.17
N GLU A 91 -1.74 -6.86 -7.28
CA GLU A 91 -2.42 -8.05 -7.83
C GLU A 91 -1.41 -9.07 -8.37
N ASP A 92 -0.37 -8.60 -9.07
CA ASP A 92 0.71 -9.42 -9.63
C ASP A 92 1.51 -10.07 -8.49
N PHE A 93 1.92 -9.29 -7.48
CA PHE A 93 2.56 -9.85 -6.28
C PHE A 93 1.67 -10.92 -5.62
N ALA A 94 0.38 -10.63 -5.42
CA ALA A 94 -0.52 -11.57 -4.78
C ALA A 94 -0.71 -12.88 -5.57
N SER A 95 -0.59 -12.82 -6.90
CA SER A 95 -0.81 -13.94 -7.81
C SER A 95 0.44 -14.80 -8.01
N GLU A 96 1.61 -14.17 -8.10
CA GLU A 96 2.83 -14.83 -8.59
C GLU A 96 3.89 -15.06 -7.52
N ALA A 97 3.93 -14.23 -6.47
CA ALA A 97 5.02 -14.27 -5.49
C ALA A 97 4.97 -15.51 -4.58
N ASP A 98 6.13 -15.96 -4.11
CA ASP A 98 6.27 -16.99 -3.08
C ASP A 98 6.10 -16.41 -1.67
N ALA A 99 5.91 -17.28 -0.68
CA ALA A 99 5.63 -16.86 0.71
C ALA A 99 6.73 -16.01 1.35
N SER A 100 7.97 -16.13 0.89
CA SER A 100 9.13 -15.37 1.39
C SER A 100 9.40 -14.07 0.63
N ASP A 101 8.67 -13.81 -0.44
CA ASP A 101 8.94 -12.69 -1.32
C ASP A 101 8.38 -11.38 -0.77
N HIS A 102 8.94 -10.28 -1.25
CA HIS A 102 8.45 -8.93 -1.02
C HIS A 102 8.68 -8.07 -2.27
N CYS A 103 7.86 -7.03 -2.44
CA CYS A 103 7.93 -6.10 -3.56
C CYS A 103 8.04 -4.67 -3.04
N HIS A 104 8.98 -3.89 -3.58
CA HIS A 104 9.14 -2.48 -3.26
C HIS A 104 8.36 -1.61 -4.24
N VAL A 105 7.58 -0.69 -3.70
CA VAL A 105 6.86 0.37 -4.43
C VAL A 105 7.30 1.71 -3.86
N GLU A 106 8.26 2.34 -4.53
CA GLU A 106 8.83 3.61 -4.08
C GLU A 106 9.41 4.41 -5.25
N SER A 107 9.53 5.72 -5.06
CA SER A 107 10.22 6.59 -6.01
C SER A 107 11.73 6.53 -5.76
N PRO A 108 12.59 6.56 -6.81
CA PRO A 108 12.27 6.67 -8.23
C PRO A 108 12.14 5.32 -8.95
N ALA A 109 12.15 4.19 -8.23
CA ALA A 109 12.04 2.86 -8.84
C ALA A 109 10.71 2.67 -9.60
N CYS A 110 9.64 3.26 -9.07
CA CYS A 110 8.34 3.37 -9.72
C CYS A 110 8.12 4.80 -10.19
N ASP A 111 8.14 5.03 -11.51
CA ASP A 111 7.96 6.35 -12.14
C ASP A 111 6.57 6.95 -11.92
N TYR A 112 5.57 6.10 -11.62
CA TYR A 112 4.21 6.50 -11.30
C TYR A 112 4.01 6.89 -9.83
N ILE A 113 5.04 6.84 -8.97
CA ILE A 113 5.01 7.24 -7.56
C ILE A 113 5.74 8.57 -7.35
N VAL A 114 5.11 9.53 -6.66
CA VAL A 114 5.75 10.82 -6.37
C VAL A 114 6.87 10.69 -5.33
N PRO A 115 7.97 11.48 -5.45
CA PRO A 115 9.10 11.43 -4.52
C PRO A 115 8.78 11.67 -3.05
N GLU A 116 7.70 12.40 -2.75
CA GLU A 116 7.29 12.70 -1.37
C GLU A 116 6.60 11.52 -0.66
N SER A 117 6.32 10.44 -1.40
CA SER A 117 5.65 9.25 -0.87
C SER A 117 6.51 8.54 0.18
N ASP A 118 5.84 7.93 1.15
CA ASP A 118 6.42 6.95 2.05
C ASP A 118 6.76 5.66 1.25
N PRO A 119 7.98 5.08 1.39
CA PRO A 119 8.33 3.82 0.76
C PRO A 119 7.38 2.70 1.20
N LEU A 120 6.86 1.93 0.24
CA LEU A 120 5.94 0.83 0.51
C LEU A 120 6.56 -0.51 0.14
N VAL A 121 6.57 -1.43 1.09
CA VAL A 121 6.88 -2.85 0.87
C VAL A 121 5.58 -3.64 0.88
N ILE A 122 5.38 -4.50 -0.12
CA ILE A 122 4.27 -5.46 -0.18
C ILE A 122 4.82 -6.83 0.18
N ALA A 123 4.17 -7.53 1.11
CA ALA A 123 4.59 -8.85 1.58
C ALA A 123 3.40 -9.76 1.88
N PHE A 124 3.65 -11.06 2.03
CA PHE A 124 2.66 -11.96 2.64
C PHE A 124 2.72 -11.87 4.16
N MET A 125 1.54 -11.95 4.78
CA MET A 125 1.46 -12.00 6.24
C MET A 125 1.89 -13.38 6.73
N SER A 126 2.95 -13.40 7.55
CA SER A 126 3.48 -14.58 8.24
C SER A 126 2.69 -14.96 9.48
#